data_AF-A0A5K0Y8F8-F1
#
_entry.id   AF-A0A5K0Y8F8-F1
#
_cell.length_a   1.000
_cell.length_b   1.000
_cell.length_c   1.000
_cell.angle_alpha   90.00
_cell.angle_beta   90.00
_cell.angle_gamma   90.00
#
_symmetry.space_group_name_H-M   'P 1'
#
loop_
_entity.id
_entity.type
_entity.pdbx_description
1 polymer ?
#
loop_
_entity_poly.entity_id
_entity_poly.type
_entity_poly.pdbx_seq_one_letter_code
_entity_poly.pdbx_strand_id
1 'polypeptide(L)'
;MGRADDKEKVKELLFDGFTESSVSGKGGVSIVSIVGQGGIGKTNHAKMVFNEIKEQFGNRSWWVCASEKPNRMGLLQKILKEVCKESQGEPLKDSTSFP
;
A
#
# COMPACT_ATOMS: atom_id res chain seq x y z
N MET A 1 -8.98 -11.72 -23.77
CA MET A 1 -7.77 -12.50 -23.44
C MET A 1 -6.63 -11.49 -23.30
N GLY A 2 -5.96 -11.36 -22.15
CA GLY A 2 -4.85 -10.40 -21.97
C GLY A 2 -4.77 -9.63 -20.64
N ARG A 3 -5.78 -9.69 -19.76
CA ARG A 3 -5.73 -8.99 -18.45
C ARG A 3 -5.02 -9.77 -17.34
N ALA A 4 -4.81 -11.07 -17.52
CA ALA A 4 -4.11 -11.91 -16.54
C ALA A 4 -2.59 -11.77 -16.67
N ASP A 5 -2.08 -11.57 -17.89
CA ASP A 5 -0.65 -11.46 -18.16
C ASP A 5 -0.05 -10.15 -17.62
N ASP A 6 -0.81 -9.06 -17.62
CA ASP A 6 -0.40 -7.76 -17.05
C ASP A 6 -0.23 -7.83 -15.52
N LYS A 7 -1.03 -8.69 -14.86
CA LYS A 7 -1.06 -8.84 -13.40
C LYS A 7 0.21 -9.50 -12.87
N GLU A 8 0.68 -10.55 -13.54
CA GLU A 8 1.89 -11.28 -13.14
C GLU A 8 3.15 -10.43 -13.34
N LYS A 9 3.24 -9.67 -14.44
CA LYS A 9 4.37 -8.76 -14.68
C LYS A 9 4.50 -7.66 -13.64
N VAL A 10 3.38 -7.11 -13.15
CA VAL A 10 3.43 -6.09 -12.08
C VAL A 10 3.90 -6.71 -10.76
N LYS A 11 3.54 -7.95 -10.47
CA LYS A 11 4.08 -8.67 -9.31
C LYS A 11 5.57 -8.92 -9.47
N GLU A 12 5.99 -9.46 -10.61
CA GLU A 12 7.40 -9.71 -10.92
C GLU A 12 8.23 -8.44 -10.77
N LEU A 13 7.80 -7.30 -11.33
CA LEU A 13 8.47 -6.00 -11.14
C LEU A 13 8.48 -5.51 -9.68
N LEU A 14 7.41 -5.80 -8.92
CA LEU A 14 7.34 -5.45 -7.49
C LEU A 14 8.27 -6.33 -6.66
N PHE A 15 8.47 -7.60 -7.00
CA PHE A 15 9.31 -8.55 -6.26
C PHE A 15 10.77 -8.55 -6.72
N ASP A 16 11.06 -8.44 -8.02
CA ASP A 16 12.42 -8.38 -8.56
C ASP A 16 13.12 -7.05 -8.23
N GLY A 17 12.35 -5.98 -8.08
CA GLY A 17 12.84 -4.71 -7.53
C GLY A 17 13.35 -4.83 -6.08
N PHE A 18 12.98 -5.89 -5.34
CA PHE A 18 13.57 -6.20 -4.03
C PHE A 18 14.86 -7.02 -4.14
N THR A 19 15.04 -7.85 -5.18
CA THR A 19 16.16 -8.80 -5.29
C THR A 19 17.39 -8.20 -5.98
N GLU A 20 17.24 -7.28 -6.94
CA GLU A 20 18.36 -6.56 -7.58
C GLU A 20 19.06 -5.52 -6.66
N SER A 21 18.56 -5.34 -5.43
CA SER A 21 19.25 -4.58 -4.38
C SER A 21 20.25 -5.43 -3.57
N SER A 22 20.69 -6.58 -4.10
CA SER A 22 21.66 -7.46 -3.41
C SER A 22 22.97 -7.71 -4.17
N VAL A 23 23.46 -6.72 -4.93
CA VAL A 23 24.92 -6.62 -5.24
C VAL A 23 25.62 -5.54 -4.40
N SER A 24 24.89 -4.75 -3.62
CA SER A 24 25.50 -3.98 -2.52
C SER A 24 24.42 -3.57 -1.53
N GLY A 25 24.45 -4.14 -0.33
CA GLY A 25 23.41 -3.94 0.66
C GLY A 25 23.19 -2.47 1.03
N LYS A 26 21.91 -2.05 1.05
CA LYS A 26 21.27 -1.15 2.03
C LYS A 26 19.90 -0.71 1.51
N GLY A 27 18.84 -1.03 2.26
CA GLY A 27 17.43 -0.62 2.10
C GLY A 27 17.10 0.48 1.09
N GLY A 28 16.80 0.08 -0.16
CA GLY A 28 16.27 0.93 -1.21
C GLY A 28 14.73 1.01 -1.20
N VAL A 29 14.18 2.05 -1.83
CA VAL A 29 12.74 2.20 -2.09
C VAL A 29 12.49 1.90 -3.57
N SER A 30 11.58 0.95 -3.85
CA SER A 30 11.11 0.67 -5.22
C SER A 30 9.83 1.46 -5.51
N ILE A 31 9.74 2.07 -6.70
CA ILE A 31 8.58 2.86 -7.15
C ILE A 31 8.11 2.33 -8.51
N VAL A 32 6.87 1.90 -8.58
CA VAL A 32 6.22 1.45 -9.82
C VAL A 32 5.15 2.47 -10.25
N SER A 33 5.23 2.94 -11.49
CA SER A 33 4.28 3.90 -12.06
C SER A 33 3.36 3.25 -13.09
N ILE A 34 2.04 3.39 -12.92
CA ILE A 34 1.02 2.88 -13.86
C ILE A 34 0.44 4.07 -14.64
N VAL A 35 0.77 4.17 -15.93
CA VAL A 35 0.38 5.27 -16.82
C VAL A 35 -0.52 4.81 -17.97
N GLY A 36 -1.27 5.73 -18.58
CA GLY A 36 -2.20 5.42 -19.68
C GLY A 36 -3.39 6.37 -19.73
N GLN A 37 -4.26 6.20 -20.73
CA GLN A 37 -5.43 7.07 -20.97
C GLN A 37 -6.43 7.06 -19.80
N GLY A 38 -7.22 8.13 -19.66
CA GLY A 38 -8.35 8.18 -18.73
C GLY A 38 -9.38 7.07 -19.00
N GLY A 39 -10.03 6.54 -17.96
CA GLY A 39 -11.08 5.53 -18.10
C GLY A 39 -10.60 4.09 -18.37
N ILE A 40 -9.33 3.85 -18.68
CA ILE A 40 -8.83 2.50 -19.03
C ILE A 40 -8.76 1.52 -17.84
N GLY A 41 -8.93 2.01 -16.61
CA GLY A 41 -8.96 1.16 -15.42
C GLY A 41 -7.64 1.01 -14.65
N LYS A 42 -6.67 1.93 -14.82
CA LYS A 42 -5.37 1.93 -14.10
C LYS A 42 -5.50 1.70 -12.60
N THR A 43 -6.35 2.50 -11.94
CA THR A 43 -6.61 2.40 -10.49
C THR A 43 -7.24 1.06 -10.12
N ASN A 44 -8.06 0.49 -10.99
CA ASN A 44 -8.67 -0.82 -10.76
C ASN A 44 -7.61 -1.93 -10.77
N HIS A 45 -6.69 -1.89 -11.74
CA HIS A 45 -5.59 -2.85 -11.82
C HIS A 45 -4.65 -2.76 -10.61
N ALA A 46 -4.26 -1.53 -10.23
CA ALA A 46 -3.43 -1.29 -9.05
C ALA A 46 -4.09 -1.80 -7.75
N LYS A 47 -5.41 -1.65 -7.60
CA LYS A 47 -6.16 -2.17 -6.45
C LYS A 47 -6.17 -3.70 -6.38
N MET A 48 -6.27 -4.39 -7.51
CA MET A 48 -6.22 -5.88 -7.52
C MET A 48 -4.87 -6.37 -6.98
N VAL A 49 -3.78 -5.80 -7.47
CA VAL A 49 -2.43 -6.13 -7.00
C VAL A 49 -2.27 -5.78 -5.51
N PHE A 50 -2.72 -4.60 -5.09
CA PHE A 50 -2.68 -4.20 -3.68
C PHE A 50 -3.41 -5.18 -2.76
N ASN A 51 -4.60 -5.66 -3.14
CA ASN A 51 -5.35 -6.61 -2.33
C ASN A 51 -4.62 -7.95 -2.15
N GLU A 52 -3.95 -8.43 -3.19
CA GLU A 52 -3.19 -9.69 -3.12
C GLU A 52 -1.91 -9.55 -2.29
N ILE A 53 -1.22 -8.42 -2.42
CA ILE A 53 -0.05 -8.08 -1.59
C ILE A 53 -0.48 -7.89 -0.14
N LYS A 54 -1.64 -7.30 0.12
CA LYS A 54 -2.16 -7.15 1.48
C LYS A 54 -2.33 -8.50 2.19
N GLU A 55 -2.71 -9.55 1.47
CA GLU A 55 -2.77 -10.91 2.02
C GLU A 55 -1.37 -11.48 2.32
N GLN A 56 -0.36 -11.16 1.50
CA GLN A 56 1.01 -11.66 1.65
C GLN A 56 1.85 -10.89 2.69
N PHE A 57 1.69 -9.57 2.78
CA PHE A 57 2.46 -8.67 3.64
C PHE A 57 1.71 -8.26 4.92
N GLY A 58 0.49 -8.75 5.09
CA GLY A 58 -0.39 -8.47 6.23
C GLY A 58 -0.75 -6.98 6.33
N ASN A 59 -0.92 -6.53 7.58
CA ASN A 59 -1.32 -5.17 7.97
C ASN A 59 -0.35 -4.06 7.52
N ARG A 60 0.81 -4.39 6.94
CA ARG A 60 1.82 -3.40 6.51
C ARG A 60 1.57 -2.86 5.09
N SER A 61 0.31 -2.67 4.72
CA SER A 61 -0.10 -2.23 3.39
C SER A 61 -1.21 -1.17 3.49
N TRP A 62 -0.94 0.04 2.98
CA TRP A 62 -1.87 1.16 3.06
C TRP A 62 -2.22 1.72 1.69
N TRP A 63 -3.49 2.04 1.49
CA TRP A 63 -4.00 2.66 0.26
C TRP A 63 -4.51 4.06 0.54
N VAL A 64 -3.89 5.07 -0.08
CA VAL A 64 -4.26 6.48 0.11
C VAL A 64 -4.60 7.12 -1.23
N CYS A 65 -5.80 7.68 -1.35
CA CYS A 65 -6.17 8.49 -2.51
C CYS A 65 -5.75 9.96 -2.31
N ALA A 66 -5.06 10.55 -3.30
CA ALA A 66 -4.75 11.97 -3.36
C ALA A 66 -5.69 12.69 -4.36
N SER A 67 -5.94 13.98 -4.13
CA SER A 67 -6.63 14.86 -5.09
C SER A 67 -5.67 15.32 -6.19
N GLU A 68 -6.21 15.84 -7.30
CA GLU A 68 -5.43 16.40 -8.41
C GLU A 68 -4.48 17.53 -7.96
N LYS A 69 -4.93 18.33 -6.99
CA LYS A 69 -4.12 19.33 -6.27
C LYS A 69 -4.05 18.95 -4.80
N PRO A 70 -3.05 18.15 -4.38
CA PRO A 70 -2.96 17.71 -3.00
C PRO A 70 -2.36 18.81 -2.11
N ASN A 71 -3.04 19.14 -1.02
CA ASN A 71 -2.42 19.84 0.10
C ASN A 71 -1.42 18.86 0.76
N ARG A 72 -0.12 19.18 0.73
CA ARG A 72 0.96 18.31 1.26
C ARG A 72 0.71 17.91 2.71
N MET A 73 0.30 18.87 3.54
CA MET A 73 0.02 18.61 4.96
C MET A 73 -1.23 17.74 5.12
N GLY A 74 -2.27 18.00 4.33
CA GLY A 74 -3.49 17.18 4.32
C GLY A 74 -3.26 15.74 3.84
N LEU A 75 -2.42 15.56 2.82
CA LEU A 75 -2.03 14.24 2.34
C LEU A 75 -1.19 13.49 3.36
N LEU A 76 -0.21 14.14 3.99
CA LEU A 76 0.59 13.55 5.07
C LEU A 76 -0.29 13.11 6.24
N GLN A 77 -1.21 13.96 6.69
CA GLN A 77 -2.17 13.61 7.73
C GLN A 77 -3.04 12.41 7.33
N LYS A 78 -3.46 12.34 6.06
CA LYS A 78 -4.24 11.20 5.55
C LYS A 78 -3.42 9.91 5.56
N ILE A 79 -2.16 9.97 5.13
CA ILE A 79 -1.23 8.82 5.18
C ILE A 79 -1.05 8.35 6.63
N LEU A 80 -0.71 9.26 7.55
CA LEU A 80 -0.52 8.92 8.96
C LEU A 80 -1.77 8.31 9.60
N LYS A 81 -2.96 8.84 9.28
CA LYS A 81 -4.22 8.27 9.74
C LYS A 81 -4.42 6.84 9.23
N GLU A 82 -4.16 6.56 7.95
CA GLU A 82 -4.26 5.18 7.44
C GLU A 82 -3.23 4.25 8.10
N VAL A 83 -1.99 4.71 8.30
CA VAL A 83 -0.92 3.91 8.91
C VAL A 83 -1.22 3.58 10.38
N CYS A 84 -1.77 4.53 11.13
CA CYS A 84 -2.01 4.37 12.57
C CYS A 84 -3.35 3.68 12.92
N LYS A 85 -4.23 3.41 11.96
CA LYS A 85 -5.55 2.77 12.21
C LYS A 85 -5.46 1.39 12.86
N GLU A 86 -4.35 0.70 12.70
CA GLU A 86 -4.17 -0.68 13.17
C GLU A 86 -3.59 -0.78 14.59
N SER A 87 -3.32 0.35 15.27
CA SER A 87 -2.77 0.38 16.63
C SER A 87 -3.82 0.45 17.76
N GLN A 88 -5.12 0.36 17.44
CA GLN A 88 -6.18 0.35 18.46
C GLN A 88 -6.37 -1.09 18.98
N GLY A 89 -5.43 -1.54 19.82
CA GLY A 89 -5.69 -2.63 20.75
C GLY A 89 -6.65 -2.12 21.83
N GLU A 90 -7.75 -2.86 22.02
CA GLU A 90 -8.69 -2.90 23.15
C GLU A 90 -8.69 -1.68 24.12
N PRO A 91 -9.80 -0.95 24.29
CA PRO A 91 -9.91 -0.04 25.43
C PRO A 91 -9.75 -0.85 26.72
N LEU A 92 -8.75 -0.48 27.54
CA LEU A 92 -8.62 -0.99 28.90
C LEU A 92 -9.97 -0.80 29.59
N LYS A 93 -10.62 -1.91 29.96
CA LYS A 93 -11.79 -1.87 30.84
C LYS A 93 -11.27 -1.40 32.19
N ASP A 94 -11.62 -0.17 32.58
CA ASP A 94 -11.42 0.32 33.93
C ASP A 94 -12.23 -0.56 34.89
N SER A 95 -11.60 -1.61 35.40
CA SER A 95 -12.06 -2.33 36.58
C SER A 95 -11.61 -1.57 37.82
N THR A 96 -12.22 -0.42 38.09
CA THR A 96 -12.24 0.14 39.45
C THR A 96 -13.50 -0.36 40.14
N SER A 97 -13.46 -1.64 40.51
CA SER A 97 -14.33 -2.22 41.53
C SER A 97 -13.45 -2.78 42.63
N PHE A 98 -13.26 -2.04 43.72
CA PHE A 98 -12.77 -2.55 45.00
C PHE A 98 -13.30 -1.64 46.13
N PRO A 99 -13.43 -2.18 47.35
CA PRO A 99 -14.70 -2.40 48.05
C PRO A 99 -15.29 -1.19 48.78
#